data_AF-A0A2V8WB45-F1
#
_entry.id   AF-A0A2V8WB45-F1
#
_cell.length_a   1.000
_cell.length_b   1.000
_cell.length_c   1.000
_cell.angle_alpha   90.00
_cell.angle_beta   90.00
_cell.angle_gamma   90.00
#
_symmetry.space_group_name_H-M   'P 1'
#
loop_
_entity.id
_entity.type
_entity.pdbx_description
1 polymer ?
#
loop_
_entity_poly.entity_id
_entity_poly.type
_entity_poly.pdbx_seq_one_letter_code
_entity_poly.pdbx_strand_id
1 'polypeptide(L)'
;MNPFRIAQIQFDMAAEFLKLDLGLRLILRTPKRVLEVSLPTKMDNGQVKVFTGYRVQHNVSRGPGKGGIRFHPNVTLDEVKALAAWMTWKTATVNVPFGGAKGGVICDPKRMSKSELERMTRRYASEILPIIGPSQDIPAPIPFASQPLEITPFRLTHPFRLAYTPLTAPSRVISQNRPFSSQSLR
;
A
#
# COMPACT_ATOMS: atom_id res chain seq x y z
N MET A 1 20.50 -15.00 -3.19
CA MET A 1 20.83 -14.03 -2.12
C MET A 1 19.53 -13.39 -1.62
N ASN A 2 19.34 -13.26 -0.30
CA ASN A 2 18.09 -12.75 0.28
C ASN A 2 17.89 -11.24 -0.02
N PRO A 3 16.79 -10.82 -0.68
CA PRO A 3 16.57 -9.41 -1.04
C PRO A 3 16.55 -8.45 0.15
N PHE A 4 16.00 -8.88 1.29
CA PHE A 4 15.94 -8.03 2.48
C PHE A 4 17.33 -7.79 3.06
N ARG A 5 18.19 -8.82 3.03
CA ARG A 5 19.58 -8.66 3.46
C ARG A 5 20.33 -7.67 2.58
N ILE A 6 20.09 -7.67 1.27
CA ILE A 6 20.68 -6.69 0.35
C ILE A 6 20.22 -5.27 0.71
N ALA A 7 18.93 -5.06 0.93
CA ALA A 7 18.39 -3.77 1.34
C ALA A 7 18.99 -3.27 2.66
N GLN A 8 19.24 -4.17 3.62
CA GLN A 8 19.91 -3.83 4.88
C GLN A 8 21.38 -3.45 4.67
N ILE A 9 22.13 -4.18 3.84
CA ILE A 9 23.54 -3.85 3.56
C ILE A 9 23.66 -2.47 2.90
N GLN A 10 22.76 -2.16 1.95
CA GLN A 10 22.71 -0.84 1.32
C GLN A 10 22.42 0.27 2.35
N PHE A 11 21.47 0.02 3.26
CA PHE A 11 21.19 0.94 4.35
C PHE A 11 22.41 1.12 5.26
N ASP A 12 23.10 0.03 5.63
CA ASP A 12 24.26 0.07 6.51
C ASP A 12 25.39 0.94 5.96
N MET A 13 25.68 0.81 4.66
CA MET A 13 26.68 1.64 3.98
C MET A 13 26.33 3.14 4.06
N ALA A 14 25.05 3.49 3.82
CA ALA A 14 24.59 4.87 3.91
C ALA A 14 24.58 5.38 5.36
N ALA A 15 24.16 4.56 6.32
CA ALA A 15 24.13 4.90 7.73
C ALA A 15 25.53 5.14 8.31
N GLU A 16 26.53 4.40 7.82
CA GLU A 16 27.93 4.60 8.16
C GLU A 16 28.45 5.92 7.63
N PHE A 17 28.19 6.21 6.35
CA PHE A 17 28.56 7.49 5.73
C PHE A 17 27.96 8.70 6.47
N LEU A 18 26.69 8.58 6.90
CA LEU A 18 25.97 9.62 7.64
C LEU A 18 26.28 9.64 9.14
N LYS A 19 27.10 8.71 9.65
CA LYS A 19 27.40 8.54 11.09
C LYS A 19 26.13 8.51 11.96
N LEU A 20 25.10 7.81 11.52
CA LEU A 20 23.85 7.67 12.27
C LEU A 20 24.09 6.96 13.60
N ASP A 21 23.38 7.38 14.65
CA ASP A 21 23.42 6.70 15.94
C ASP A 21 22.86 5.26 15.84
N LEU A 22 23.32 4.42 16.75
CA LEU A 22 22.95 3.00 16.76
C LEU A 22 21.44 2.79 16.89
N GLY A 23 20.74 3.62 17.67
CA GLY A 23 19.30 3.51 17.88
C GLY A 23 18.53 3.73 16.58
N LEU A 24 18.84 4.81 15.86
CA LEU A 24 18.23 5.08 14.56
C LEU A 24 18.58 4.00 13.54
N ARG A 25 19.80 3.46 13.55
CA ARG A 25 20.17 2.35 12.68
C ARG A 25 19.28 1.13 12.91
N LEU A 26 19.06 0.74 14.17
CA LEU A 26 18.23 -0.42 14.51
C LEU A 26 16.77 -0.22 14.10
N ILE A 27 16.22 0.97 14.33
CA ILE A 27 14.85 1.34 13.95
C ILE A 27 14.68 1.31 12.43
N LEU A 28 15.60 1.92 11.68
CA LEU A 28 15.51 2.04 10.23
C LEU A 28 15.87 0.76 9.46
N ARG A 29 16.56 -0.18 10.12
CA ARG A 29 16.88 -1.51 9.57
C ARG A 29 15.69 -2.47 9.59
N THR A 30 14.71 -2.22 10.45
CA THR A 30 13.61 -3.15 10.73
C THR A 30 12.27 -2.57 10.29
N PRO A 31 11.43 -3.32 9.56
CA PRO A 31 10.11 -2.81 9.22
C PRO A 31 9.26 -2.60 10.47
N LYS A 32 8.58 -1.46 10.55
CA LYS A 32 7.65 -1.11 11.64
C LYS A 32 6.55 -2.17 11.83
N ARG A 33 6.03 -2.72 10.73
CA ARG A 33 4.94 -3.71 10.77
C ARG A 33 5.02 -4.65 9.58
N VAL A 34 4.78 -5.93 9.86
CA VAL A 34 4.57 -6.98 8.86
C VAL A 34 3.21 -7.60 9.15
N LEU A 35 2.32 -7.59 8.16
CA LEU A 35 1.03 -8.28 8.22
C LEU A 35 1.03 -9.41 7.19
N GLU A 36 0.81 -10.64 7.65
CA GLU A 36 0.58 -11.83 6.82
C GLU A 36 -0.87 -12.26 6.97
N VAL A 37 -1.53 -12.55 5.86
CA VAL A 37 -2.96 -12.85 5.80
C VAL A 37 -3.24 -14.08 4.94
N SER A 38 -4.23 -14.86 5.36
CA SER A 38 -4.74 -16.00 4.58
C SER A 38 -5.94 -15.56 3.74
N LEU A 39 -5.95 -15.96 2.47
CA LEU A 39 -6.92 -15.51 1.46
C LEU A 39 -7.68 -16.71 0.88
N PRO A 40 -8.64 -17.29 1.61
CA PRO A 40 -9.48 -18.36 1.08
C PRO A 40 -10.34 -17.81 -0.05
N THR A 41 -10.17 -18.37 -1.25
CA THR A 41 -10.82 -17.95 -2.48
C THR A 41 -11.51 -19.15 -3.14
N LYS A 42 -12.80 -18.99 -3.48
CA LYS A 42 -13.52 -19.97 -4.29
C LYS A 42 -13.07 -19.85 -5.75
N MET A 43 -12.51 -20.93 -6.28
CA MET A 43 -12.07 -21.09 -7.65
C MET A 43 -13.27 -21.38 -8.57
N ASP A 44 -13.11 -21.21 -9.88
CA ASP A 44 -14.18 -21.41 -10.85
C ASP A 44 -14.61 -22.89 -10.95
N ASN A 45 -13.71 -23.81 -10.63
CA ASN A 45 -14.00 -25.25 -10.52
C ASN A 45 -14.78 -25.63 -9.23
N GLY A 46 -15.18 -24.65 -8.43
CA GLY A 46 -15.92 -24.84 -7.17
C GLY A 46 -15.06 -25.15 -5.95
N GLN A 47 -13.77 -25.45 -6.11
CA GLN A 47 -12.85 -25.73 -5.00
C GLN A 47 -12.44 -24.43 -4.29
N VAL A 48 -12.03 -24.54 -3.01
CA VAL A 48 -11.44 -23.42 -2.27
C VAL A 48 -9.93 -23.55 -2.30
N LYS A 49 -9.24 -22.48 -2.69
CA LYS A 49 -7.78 -22.35 -2.58
C LYS A 49 -7.45 -21.23 -1.61
N VAL A 50 -6.53 -21.48 -0.69
CA VAL A 50 -6.02 -20.46 0.24
C VAL A 50 -4.72 -19.90 -0.31
N PHE A 51 -4.70 -18.59 -0.56
CA PHE A 51 -3.47 -17.87 -0.94
C PHE A 51 -2.89 -17.13 0.26
N THR A 52 -1.60 -16.85 0.23
CA THR A 52 -0.94 -16.02 1.25
C THR A 52 -0.75 -14.61 0.73
N GLY A 53 -1.18 -13.62 1.52
CA GLY A 53 -0.95 -12.21 1.27
C GLY A 53 -0.04 -11.60 2.32
N TYR A 54 0.71 -10.57 1.92
CA TYR A 54 1.60 -9.80 2.77
C TYR A 54 1.33 -8.31 2.58
N ARG A 55 1.35 -7.56 3.67
CA ARG A 55 1.47 -6.09 3.65
C ARG A 55 2.51 -5.66 4.67
N VAL A 56 3.59 -5.06 4.19
CA VAL A 56 4.70 -4.58 5.02
C VAL A 56 4.70 -3.06 5.01
N GLN A 57 4.72 -2.47 6.20
CA GLN A 57 4.94 -1.04 6.42
C GLN A 57 6.33 -0.90 7.03
N HIS A 58 7.27 -0.38 6.25
CA HIS A 58 8.66 -0.29 6.67
C HIS A 58 8.86 0.89 7.63
N ASN A 59 8.51 2.09 7.18
CA ASN A 59 8.58 3.30 8.00
C ASN A 59 7.46 4.25 7.58
N VAL A 60 6.84 4.91 8.57
CA VAL A 60 5.74 5.88 8.38
C VAL A 60 6.01 7.20 9.11
N SER A 61 7.27 7.45 9.49
CA SER A 61 7.64 8.64 10.27
C SER A 61 7.47 9.95 9.48
N ARG A 62 7.60 9.90 8.15
CA ARG A 62 7.44 11.07 7.27
C ARG A 62 6.00 11.27 6.77
N GLY A 63 5.07 10.39 7.13
CA GLY A 63 3.71 10.36 6.61
C GLY A 63 3.21 8.95 6.32
N PRO A 64 2.01 8.81 5.73
CA PRO A 64 1.39 7.51 5.50
C PRO A 64 2.24 6.61 4.61
N GLY A 65 2.15 5.30 4.82
CA GLY A 65 2.82 4.31 4.00
C GLY A 65 2.41 4.43 2.53
N LYS A 66 3.37 4.32 1.61
CA LYS A 66 3.08 4.27 0.17
C LYS A 66 3.78 3.09 -0.47
N GLY A 67 3.00 2.31 -1.23
CA GLY A 67 3.53 1.40 -2.24
C GLY A 67 2.55 0.36 -2.74
N GLY A 68 2.87 -0.17 -3.92
CA GLY A 68 2.01 -1.09 -4.66
C GLY A 68 1.96 -2.51 -4.09
N ILE A 69 1.14 -3.33 -4.74
CA ILE A 69 0.91 -4.73 -4.41
C ILE A 69 1.38 -5.57 -5.59
N ARG A 70 2.21 -6.59 -5.33
CA ARG A 70 2.73 -7.49 -6.36
C ARG A 70 1.99 -8.83 -6.32
N PHE A 71 1.48 -9.26 -7.47
CA PHE A 71 0.91 -10.61 -7.64
C PHE A 71 1.91 -11.45 -8.42
N HIS A 72 2.53 -12.43 -7.77
CA HIS A 72 3.51 -13.30 -8.43
C HIS A 72 3.66 -14.62 -7.64
N PRO A 73 3.86 -15.77 -8.30
CA PRO A 73 3.98 -17.05 -7.61
C PRO A 73 5.20 -17.14 -6.69
N ASN A 74 6.25 -16.36 -7.00
CA ASN A 74 7.51 -16.35 -6.24
C ASN A 74 7.60 -15.19 -5.24
N VAL A 75 6.49 -14.52 -4.90
CA VAL A 75 6.52 -13.50 -3.84
C VAL A 75 6.95 -14.17 -2.54
N THR A 76 7.94 -13.57 -1.89
CA THR A 76 8.37 -13.98 -0.54
C THR A 76 8.24 -12.81 0.42
N LEU A 77 8.09 -13.09 1.72
CA LEU A 77 8.01 -12.05 2.73
C LEU A 77 9.25 -11.12 2.69
N ASP A 78 10.44 -11.69 2.53
CA ASP A 78 11.68 -10.90 2.52
C ASP A 78 11.79 -10.02 1.27
N GLU A 79 11.28 -10.46 0.13
CA GLU A 79 11.14 -9.60 -1.04
C GLU A 79 10.23 -8.39 -0.74
N VAL A 80 9.08 -8.62 -0.10
CA VAL A 80 8.14 -7.54 0.25
C VAL A 80 8.76 -6.57 1.26
N LYS A 81 9.51 -7.07 2.26
CA LYS A 81 10.27 -6.23 3.20
C LYS A 81 11.31 -5.37 2.49
N ALA A 82 12.09 -5.95 1.59
CA ALA A 82 13.10 -5.23 0.81
C ALA A 82 12.47 -4.11 -0.03
N LEU A 83 11.38 -4.43 -0.74
CA LEU A 83 10.64 -3.47 -1.55
C LEU A 83 10.01 -2.35 -0.71
N ALA A 84 9.51 -2.65 0.49
CA ALA A 84 8.98 -1.64 1.40
C ALA A 84 10.06 -0.71 1.96
N ALA A 85 11.25 -1.26 2.25
CA ALA A 85 12.41 -0.47 2.65
C ALA A 85 12.84 0.49 1.54
N TRP A 86 12.99 0.00 0.31
CA TRP A 86 13.30 0.86 -0.84
C TRP A 86 12.22 1.90 -1.12
N MET A 87 10.94 1.63 -0.86
CA MET A 87 9.90 2.66 -0.93
C MET A 87 10.13 3.78 0.08
N THR A 88 10.61 3.48 1.30
CA THR A 88 10.95 4.50 2.32
C THR A 88 12.07 5.41 1.81
N TRP A 89 13.13 4.82 1.26
CA TRP A 89 14.27 5.58 0.76
C TRP A 89 13.89 6.39 -0.47
N LYS A 90 13.16 5.79 -1.42
CA LYS A 90 12.68 6.48 -2.62
C LYS A 90 11.85 7.71 -2.25
N THR A 91 10.86 7.59 -1.38
CA THR A 91 10.00 8.72 -0.99
C THR A 91 10.79 9.78 -0.24
N ALA A 92 11.74 9.36 0.59
CA ALA A 92 12.62 10.29 1.31
C ALA A 92 13.55 11.07 0.37
N THR A 93 14.16 10.41 -0.61
CA THR A 93 15.10 11.02 -1.57
C THR A 93 14.41 12.04 -2.49
N VAL A 94 13.18 11.76 -2.94
CA VAL A 94 12.42 12.71 -3.77
C VAL A 94 11.59 13.71 -2.94
N ASN A 95 11.82 13.74 -1.63
CA ASN A 95 11.21 14.66 -0.68
C ASN A 95 9.65 14.72 -0.70
N VAL A 96 9.00 13.57 -0.84
CA VAL A 96 7.53 13.48 -0.72
C VAL A 96 7.13 13.05 0.71
N PRO A 97 5.99 13.52 1.24
CA PRO A 97 5.57 13.28 2.63
C PRO A 97 4.93 11.88 2.79
N PHE A 98 5.65 10.84 2.39
CA PHE A 98 5.20 9.46 2.45
C PHE A 98 6.25 8.56 3.07
N GLY A 99 5.78 7.59 3.84
CA GLY A 99 6.54 6.43 4.28
C GLY A 99 6.67 5.37 3.20
N GLY A 100 7.37 4.28 3.53
CA GLY A 100 7.51 3.12 2.65
C GLY A 100 6.62 1.96 3.08
N ALA A 101 5.83 1.46 2.14
CA ALA A 101 5.06 0.24 2.30
C ALA A 101 5.10 -0.61 1.03
N LYS A 102 4.83 -1.91 1.14
CA LYS A 102 4.65 -2.79 -0.03
C LYS A 102 3.73 -3.94 0.33
N GLY A 103 2.93 -4.37 -0.64
CA GLY A 103 2.14 -5.59 -0.53
C GLY A 103 2.59 -6.65 -1.52
N GLY A 104 2.21 -7.89 -1.24
CA GLY A 104 2.45 -9.01 -2.13
C GLY A 104 1.42 -10.11 -1.91
N VAL A 105 1.03 -10.80 -2.97
CA VAL A 105 0.19 -12.00 -2.88
C VAL A 105 0.87 -13.12 -3.68
N ILE A 106 0.99 -14.28 -3.05
CA ILE A 106 1.56 -15.47 -3.66
C ILE A 106 0.49 -16.11 -4.55
N CYS A 107 0.42 -15.68 -5.82
CA CYS A 107 -0.49 -16.25 -6.81
C CYS A 107 0.08 -16.11 -8.21
N ASP A 108 -0.38 -16.94 -9.14
CA ASP A 108 -0.05 -16.81 -10.57
C ASP A 108 -1.26 -16.22 -11.32
N PRO A 109 -1.26 -14.92 -11.66
CA PRO A 109 -2.37 -14.28 -12.33
C PRO A 109 -2.63 -14.82 -13.73
N LYS A 110 -1.63 -15.45 -14.36
CA LYS A 110 -1.79 -16.01 -15.72
C LYS A 110 -2.57 -17.31 -15.72
N ARG A 111 -2.64 -18.00 -14.57
CA ARG A 111 -3.34 -19.29 -14.40
C ARG A 111 -4.69 -19.14 -13.70
N MET A 112 -5.12 -17.90 -13.43
CA MET A 112 -6.38 -17.60 -12.77
C MET A 112 -7.29 -16.87 -13.74
N SER A 113 -8.59 -17.13 -13.64
CA SER A 113 -9.57 -16.35 -14.38
C SER A 113 -9.68 -14.93 -13.81
N LYS A 114 -10.24 -14.01 -14.60
CA LYS A 114 -10.50 -12.64 -14.13
C LYS A 114 -11.39 -12.63 -12.88
N SER A 115 -12.36 -13.56 -12.80
CA SER A 115 -13.29 -13.63 -11.68
C SER A 115 -12.62 -14.17 -10.42
N GLU A 116 -11.72 -15.15 -10.55
CA GLU A 116 -10.91 -15.67 -9.45
C GLU A 116 -9.97 -14.60 -8.90
N LEU A 117 -9.31 -13.86 -9.80
CA LEU A 117 -8.43 -12.75 -9.43
C LEU A 117 -9.18 -11.65 -8.70
N GLU A 118 -10.39 -11.29 -9.15
CA GLU A 118 -11.21 -10.30 -8.48
C GLU A 118 -11.61 -10.75 -7.08
N ARG A 119 -12.10 -12.00 -6.92
CA ARG A 119 -12.49 -12.56 -5.62
C ARG A 119 -11.32 -12.57 -4.62
N MET A 120 -10.16 -13.04 -5.05
CA MET A 120 -8.95 -13.05 -4.23
C MET A 120 -8.50 -11.62 -3.90
N THR A 121 -8.53 -10.71 -4.87
CA THR A 121 -8.13 -9.31 -4.67
C THR A 121 -9.03 -8.59 -3.66
N ARG A 122 -10.35 -8.78 -3.76
CA ARG A 122 -11.32 -8.25 -2.80
C ARG A 122 -11.05 -8.80 -1.41
N ARG A 123 -10.81 -10.11 -1.30
CA ARG A 123 -10.46 -10.74 -0.03
C ARG A 123 -9.19 -10.14 0.56
N TYR A 124 -8.15 -9.98 -0.25
CA TYR A 124 -6.90 -9.35 0.19
C TYR A 124 -7.11 -7.93 0.70
N ALA A 125 -7.89 -7.11 0.00
CA ALA A 125 -8.20 -5.75 0.43
C ALA A 125 -8.94 -5.72 1.79
N SER A 126 -9.88 -6.64 2.01
CA SER A 126 -10.59 -6.78 3.28
C SER A 126 -9.66 -7.16 4.42
N GLU A 127 -8.75 -8.10 4.21
CA GLU A 127 -7.84 -8.58 5.26
C GLU A 127 -6.78 -7.54 5.66
N ILE A 128 -6.33 -6.69 4.71
CA ILE A 128 -5.38 -5.61 5.03
C ILE A 128 -6.05 -4.32 5.50
N LEU A 129 -7.38 -4.26 5.49
CA LEU A 129 -8.17 -3.08 5.85
C LEU A 129 -7.78 -2.44 7.19
N PRO A 130 -7.48 -3.20 8.26
CA PRO A 130 -7.14 -2.63 9.57
C PRO A 130 -5.88 -1.74 9.58
N ILE A 131 -5.03 -1.84 8.56
CA ILE A 131 -3.76 -1.11 8.50
C ILE A 131 -3.65 -0.15 7.31
N ILE A 132 -4.67 -0.08 6.45
CA ILE A 132 -4.73 0.83 5.31
C ILE A 132 -5.72 1.97 5.55
N GLY A 133 -5.47 3.10 4.92
CA GLY A 133 -6.30 4.29 5.05
C GLY A 133 -5.58 5.53 4.53
N PRO A 134 -6.32 6.62 4.23
CA PRO A 134 -5.74 7.83 3.61
C PRO A 134 -4.67 8.49 4.50
N SER A 135 -4.79 8.36 5.82
CA SER A 135 -3.84 8.89 6.80
C SER A 135 -2.85 7.84 7.33
N GLN A 136 -2.96 6.58 6.90
CA GLN A 136 -2.17 5.46 7.48
C GLN A 136 -1.27 4.79 6.44
N ASP A 137 -1.86 4.25 5.37
CA ASP A 137 -1.15 3.52 4.33
C ASP A 137 -2.03 3.48 3.07
N ILE A 138 -1.46 3.94 1.97
CA ILE A 138 -2.14 4.14 0.69
C ILE A 138 -1.53 3.16 -0.32
N PRO A 139 -2.15 1.98 -0.51
CA PRO A 139 -1.79 1.08 -1.59
C PRO A 139 -1.81 1.79 -2.96
N ALA A 140 -0.92 1.41 -3.86
CA ALA A 140 -1.08 1.80 -5.27
C ALA A 140 -2.27 1.03 -5.89
N PRO A 141 -2.81 1.50 -7.04
CA PRO A 141 -3.92 0.83 -7.70
C PRO A 141 -3.67 -0.67 -7.88
N ILE A 142 -4.67 -1.47 -7.51
CA ILE A 142 -4.60 -2.92 -7.63
C ILE A 142 -4.96 -3.27 -9.08
N PRO A 143 -4.10 -3.96 -9.86
CA PRO A 143 -4.28 -4.12 -11.31
C PRO A 143 -5.58 -4.80 -11.75
N PHE A 144 -6.24 -5.53 -10.84
CA PHE A 144 -7.39 -6.39 -11.14
C PHE A 144 -8.66 -6.00 -10.39
N ALA A 145 -8.67 -4.86 -9.69
CA ALA A 145 -9.90 -4.30 -9.16
C ALA A 145 -10.61 -3.55 -10.29
N SER A 146 -11.69 -4.14 -10.81
CA SER A 146 -12.53 -3.61 -11.90
C SER A 146 -13.24 -2.29 -11.54
N GLN A 147 -13.23 -1.91 -10.27
CA GLN A 147 -13.75 -0.67 -9.73
C GLN A 147 -12.77 -0.17 -8.63
N PRO A 148 -12.68 1.14 -8.34
CA PRO A 148 -12.16 1.55 -7.05
C PRO A 148 -12.93 0.77 -6.00
N LEU A 149 -12.23 0.05 -5.12
CA LEU A 149 -12.85 -0.56 -3.96
C LEU A 149 -13.47 0.60 -3.17
N GLU A 150 -14.76 0.88 -3.35
CA GLU A 150 -15.52 1.63 -2.36
C GLU A 150 -15.55 0.74 -1.13
N ILE A 151 -14.49 0.87 -0.33
CA ILE A 151 -14.44 0.30 0.99
C ILE A 151 -15.44 1.13 1.78
N THR A 152 -16.70 0.73 1.73
CA THR A 152 -17.74 1.26 2.61
C THR A 152 -17.54 0.56 3.95
N PRO A 153 -17.01 1.23 4.99
CA PRO A 153 -17.28 0.75 6.33
C PRO A 153 -18.79 0.93 6.54
N PHE A 154 -19.44 -0.09 7.08
CA PHE A 154 -20.68 -0.02 7.85
C PHE A 154 -21.25 1.42 7.95
N ARG A 155 -22.17 1.78 7.04
CA ARG A 155 -23.04 2.97 7.07
C ARG A 155 -22.43 4.21 7.78
N LEU A 156 -21.46 4.88 7.15
CA LEU A 156 -21.15 6.29 7.45
C LEU A 156 -21.47 7.15 6.24
N THR A 157 -22.12 8.28 6.52
CA THR A 157 -22.94 9.11 5.63
C THR A 157 -22.20 9.90 4.55
N HIS A 158 -20.96 9.56 4.16
CA HIS A 158 -20.19 10.31 3.14
C HIS A 158 -19.58 9.36 2.08
N PRO A 159 -19.71 9.66 0.77
CA PRO A 159 -19.22 8.78 -0.29
C PRO A 159 -17.68 8.73 -0.29
N PHE A 160 -17.13 7.55 0.02
CA PHE A 160 -15.70 7.27 0.01
C PHE A 160 -15.24 6.92 -1.41
N ARG A 161 -14.89 7.95 -2.20
CA ARG A 161 -14.31 7.77 -3.53
C ARG A 161 -12.80 7.62 -3.40
N LEU A 162 -12.28 6.41 -3.57
CA LEU A 162 -10.84 6.19 -3.76
C LEU A 162 -10.40 7.00 -4.98
N ALA A 163 -9.66 8.09 -4.76
CA ALA A 163 -9.29 9.04 -5.81
C ALA A 163 -8.40 8.36 -6.85
N TYR A 164 -9.01 7.86 -7.92
CA TYR A 164 -8.41 7.80 -9.23
C TYR A 164 -8.26 9.25 -9.72
N THR A 165 -7.17 9.91 -9.35
CA THR A 165 -6.69 11.07 -10.10
C THR A 165 -5.48 10.60 -10.90
N PRO A 166 -5.58 10.44 -12.23
CA PRO A 166 -4.40 10.15 -13.05
C PRO A 166 -3.42 11.34 -12.93
N LEU A 167 -2.16 11.04 -12.63
CA LEU A 167 -1.04 12.00 -12.51
C LEU A 167 -0.66 12.66 -13.85
N THR A 168 -1.55 12.72 -14.83
CA THR A 168 -1.29 13.21 -16.20
C THR A 168 -2.30 14.26 -16.67
N ALA A 169 -2.89 15.05 -15.77
CA ALA A 169 -3.65 16.24 -16.16
C ALA A 169 -2.91 17.51 -15.73
N PRO A 170 -2.62 18.46 -16.65
CA PRO A 170 -1.92 19.69 -16.32
C PRO A 170 -2.80 20.54 -15.39
N SER A 171 -2.13 21.20 -14.44
CA SER A 171 -2.66 22.11 -13.43
C SER A 171 -3.81 22.99 -13.94
N ARG A 172 -5.04 22.70 -13.49
CA ARG A 172 -6.13 23.67 -13.48
C ARG A 172 -6.38 24.13 -12.05
N VAL A 173 -6.17 25.42 -11.87
CA VAL A 173 -6.46 26.24 -10.69
C VAL A 173 -7.91 25.99 -10.24
N ILE A 174 -8.09 25.51 -9.02
CA ILE A 174 -9.40 25.55 -8.36
C ILE A 174 -9.59 26.97 -7.84
N SER A 175 -10.28 27.79 -8.64
CA SER A 175 -10.95 28.99 -8.19
C SER A 175 -12.17 28.58 -7.35
N GLN A 176 -12.14 28.87 -6.05
CA GLN A 176 -13.34 28.90 -5.21
C GLN A 176 -13.53 30.33 -4.70
N ASN A 177 -14.12 31.17 -5.57
CA ASN A 177 -14.90 32.32 -5.16
C ASN A 177 -16.37 31.98 -5.37
N ARG A 178 -17.15 31.83 -4.29
CA ARG A 178 -18.57 32.24 -4.27
C ARG A 178 -18.96 32.72 -2.86
N PRO A 179 -19.84 33.73 -2.77
CA PRO A 179 -19.98 34.58 -1.60
C PRO A 179 -21.01 34.04 -0.59
N PHE A 180 -20.81 34.39 0.68
CA PHE A 180 -21.85 34.27 1.71
C PHE A 180 -22.97 35.27 1.40
N SER A 181 -24.16 34.77 1.05
CA SER A 181 -25.39 35.56 1.03
C SER A 181 -26.10 35.44 2.38
N SER A 182 -26.14 36.55 3.11
CA SER A 182 -27.02 36.79 4.24
C SER A 182 -28.49 36.82 3.81
N GLN A 183 -29.36 36.08 4.50
CA GLN A 183 -30.77 36.44 4.61
C GLN A 183 -31.22 36.28 6.07
N SER A 184 -31.72 37.41 6.59
CA SER A 184 -32.39 37.59 7.86
C SER A 184 -33.91 37.37 7.72
N LEU A 185 -34.60 37.39 8.87
CA LEU A 185 -36.05 37.45 9.12
C LEU A 185 -36.72 36.06 9.21
N ARG A 186 -37.34 35.67 10.33
CA ARG A 186 -38.10 36.41 11.35
C ARG A 186 -37.83 35.85 12.75
#